data_AF-K9EBZ5-F1
#
_entry.id   AF-K9EBZ5-F1
#
_cell.length_a   1.000
_cell.length_b   1.000
_cell.length_c   1.000
_cell.angle_alpha   90.00
_cell.angle_beta   90.00
_cell.angle_gamma   90.00
#
_symmetry.space_group_name_H-M   'P 1'
#
loop_
_entity.id
_entity.type
_entity.pdbx_description
1 polymer ?
#
loop_
_entity_poly.entity_id
_entity_poly.type
_entity_poly.pdbx_seq_one_letter_code
_entity_poly.pdbx_strand_id
1 'polypeptide(L)'
;MTYGYSDATAVIGPLSPKPTQGALDLCAMHAESVTVPRGWQMVRLRTEFEPAPPSESDLMALADAIRETSHRSAPAPEQAAREVHRPSDVPGQLAKAREAGRARLRIVREDLPQDPAADYRSEMDPPAPPASGSLESPGMQSASSESAGSESASSESGNSESDQ
;
A
#
# COMPACT_ATOMS: atom_id res chain seq x y z
N MET A 1 -2.44 3.16 -8.24
CA MET A 1 -3.82 3.17 -7.70
C MET A 1 -3.98 2.04 -6.70
N THR A 2 -4.54 2.31 -5.52
CA THR A 2 -4.78 1.31 -4.47
C THR A 2 -6.25 1.30 -4.04
N TYR A 3 -6.73 0.15 -3.59
CA TYR A 3 -8.12 -0.04 -3.13
C TYR A 3 -8.14 -0.44 -1.65
N GLY A 4 -8.81 0.37 -0.82
CA GLY A 4 -9.13 0.07 0.57
C GLY A 4 -10.55 -0.48 0.67
N TYR A 5 -10.70 -1.80 0.64
CA TYR A 5 -12.01 -2.46 0.60
C TYR A 5 -12.84 -2.25 1.87
N SER A 6 -12.20 -2.26 3.04
CA SER A 6 -12.85 -2.00 4.33
C SER A 6 -13.50 -0.62 4.38
N ASP A 7 -12.81 0.36 3.81
CA ASP A 7 -13.20 1.77 3.85
C ASP A 7 -13.96 2.20 2.59
N ALA A 8 -14.21 1.27 1.67
CA ALA A 8 -14.75 1.54 0.33
C ALA A 8 -14.04 2.73 -0.36
N THR A 9 -12.71 2.74 -0.32
CA THR A 9 -11.91 3.84 -0.86
C THR A 9 -11.00 3.39 -1.99
N ALA A 10 -10.77 4.28 -2.94
CA ALA A 10 -9.75 4.11 -3.96
C ALA A 10 -8.88 5.36 -4.05
N VAL A 11 -7.57 5.15 -3.93
CA VAL A 11 -6.58 6.23 -3.99
C VAL A 11 -5.82 6.12 -5.30
N ILE A 12 -5.89 7.18 -6.10
CA ILE A 12 -5.17 7.32 -7.36
C ILE A 12 -4.01 8.28 -7.09
N GLY A 13 -2.79 7.77 -7.24
CA GLY A 13 -1.55 8.53 -7.16
C GLY A 13 -0.76 8.45 -8.47
N PRO A 14 0.39 9.15 -8.54
CA PRO A 14 1.28 9.09 -9.69
C PRO A 14 1.73 7.67 -10.00
N LEU A 15 2.13 7.44 -11.25
CA LEU A 15 2.66 6.17 -11.70
C LEU A 15 3.87 5.79 -10.84
N SER A 16 3.82 4.64 -10.19
CA SER A 16 4.92 4.18 -9.35
C SER A 16 6.11 3.77 -10.22
N PRO A 17 7.35 4.12 -9.86
CA PRO A 17 8.54 3.65 -10.59
C PRO A 17 8.79 2.15 -10.40
N LYS A 18 8.14 1.52 -9.41
CA LYS A 18 8.24 0.09 -9.12
C LYS A 18 6.86 -0.55 -8.98
N PRO A 19 6.67 -1.77 -9.51
CA PRO A 19 5.43 -2.50 -9.33
C PRO A 19 5.23 -2.82 -7.85
N THR A 20 4.02 -2.57 -7.34
CA THR A 20 3.66 -2.85 -5.94
C THR A 20 2.47 -3.79 -5.91
N GLN A 21 2.54 -4.83 -5.07
CA GLN A 21 1.43 -5.77 -4.91
C GLN A 21 0.18 -5.06 -4.38
N GLY A 22 -0.98 -5.35 -5.00
CA GLY A 22 -2.24 -4.70 -4.63
C GLY A 22 -2.39 -3.26 -5.14
N ALA A 23 -1.42 -2.76 -5.92
CA ALA A 23 -1.51 -1.48 -6.60
C ALA A 23 -1.58 -1.68 -8.13
N LEU A 24 -2.45 -0.90 -8.78
CA LEU A 24 -2.55 -0.82 -10.22
C LEU A 24 -1.82 0.42 -10.75
N ASP A 25 -0.89 0.22 -11.66
CA ASP A 25 -0.17 1.29 -12.35
C ASP A 25 -1.04 1.87 -13.47
N LEU A 26 -1.46 3.12 -13.31
CA LEU A 26 -2.26 3.84 -14.29
C LEU A 26 -1.42 4.95 -14.91
N CYS A 27 -1.40 5.02 -16.24
CA CYS A 27 -0.85 6.20 -16.93
C CYS A 27 -1.80 7.40 -16.77
N ALA A 28 -1.33 8.60 -17.12
CA ALA A 28 -2.10 9.85 -16.96
C ALA A 28 -3.52 9.76 -17.55
N MET A 29 -3.64 9.29 -18.79
CA MET A 29 -4.95 9.14 -19.45
C MET A 29 -5.89 8.15 -18.73
N HIS A 30 -5.34 7.06 -18.18
CA HIS A 30 -6.14 6.08 -17.45
C HIS A 30 -6.51 6.59 -16.05
N ALA A 31 -5.65 7.36 -15.40
CA ALA A 31 -5.94 7.98 -14.10
C ALA A 31 -7.08 9.01 -14.18
N GLU A 32 -7.26 9.66 -15.33
CA GLU A 32 -8.35 10.61 -15.58
C GLU A 32 -9.69 9.93 -15.84
N SER A 33 -9.69 8.84 -16.62
CA SER A 33 -10.91 8.14 -17.06
C SER A 33 -11.40 7.05 -16.11
N VAL A 34 -10.56 6.55 -15.20
CA VAL A 34 -10.96 5.49 -14.27
C VAL A 34 -12.08 5.96 -13.35
N THR A 35 -13.01 5.05 -13.06
CA THR A 35 -14.15 5.25 -12.16
C THR A 35 -14.12 4.21 -11.04
N VAL A 36 -14.73 4.54 -9.90
CA VAL A 36 -14.88 3.64 -8.75
C VAL A 36 -16.29 3.08 -8.67
N PRO A 37 -16.50 1.94 -7.99
CA PRO A 37 -17.85 1.43 -7.72
C PRO A 37 -18.73 2.47 -7.02
N ARG A 38 -20.04 2.33 -7.15
CA ARG A 38 -21.00 3.24 -6.50
C ARG A 38 -20.84 3.16 -4.98
N GLY A 39 -20.86 4.32 -4.32
CA GLY A 39 -20.69 4.42 -2.88
C GLY A 39 -19.22 4.35 -2.42
N TRP A 40 -18.25 4.22 -3.34
CA TRP A 40 -16.84 4.30 -2.99
C TRP A 40 -16.33 5.73 -3.06
N GLN A 41 -15.44 6.09 -2.15
CA GLN A 41 -14.74 7.37 -2.18
C GLN A 41 -13.50 7.29 -3.08
N MET A 42 -13.40 8.22 -4.02
CA MET A 42 -12.22 8.35 -4.88
C MET A 42 -11.34 9.53 -4.42
N VAL A 43 -10.09 9.25 -4.10
CA VAL A 43 -9.08 10.26 -3.73
C VAL A 43 -8.06 10.33 -4.86
N ARG A 44 -7.94 11.50 -5.49
CA ARG A 44 -6.92 11.79 -6.50
C ARG A 44 -5.84 12.66 -5.87
N LEU A 45 -4.64 12.10 -5.71
CA LEU A 45 -3.47 12.85 -5.28
C LEU A 45 -2.97 13.65 -6.48
N ARG A 46 -3.17 14.98 -6.45
CA ARG A 46 -2.52 15.87 -7.42
C ARG A 46 -1.08 16.04 -7.02
N THR A 47 -0.20 15.39 -7.77
CA THR A 47 1.25 15.45 -7.57
C THR A 47 1.89 16.04 -8.81
N GLU A 48 1.41 17.20 -9.26
CA GLU A 48 2.18 18.06 -10.14
C GLU A 48 3.39 18.61 -9.35
N PHE A 49 4.32 17.73 -8.99
CA PHE A 49 5.65 18.13 -8.59
C PHE A 49 6.39 18.40 -9.89
N GLU A 50 6.64 19.67 -10.18
CA GLU A 50 7.64 20.05 -11.16
C GLU A 50 8.92 19.31 -10.78
N PRO A 51 9.49 18.46 -11.67
CA PRO A 51 10.72 17.77 -11.35
C PRO A 51 11.74 18.84 -10.97
N ALA A 52 12.37 18.68 -9.81
CA ALA A 52 13.37 19.64 -9.37
C ALA A 52 14.34 19.88 -10.53
N PRO A 53 14.65 21.15 -10.87
CA PRO A 53 15.51 21.45 -11.99
C PRO A 53 16.82 20.66 -11.82
N PRO A 54 17.37 20.09 -12.91
CA PRO A 54 18.53 19.22 -12.84
C PRO A 54 19.68 19.96 -12.14
N SER A 55 20.36 19.26 -11.24
CA SER A 55 21.47 19.85 -10.51
C SER A 55 22.67 20.07 -11.44
N GLU A 56 23.57 20.99 -11.07
CA GLU A 56 24.80 21.21 -11.83
C GLU A 56 25.64 19.93 -11.98
N SER A 57 25.67 19.07 -10.95
CA SER A 57 26.34 17.77 -11.01
C SER A 57 25.73 16.82 -12.04
N ASP A 58 24.39 16.82 -12.19
CA ASP A 58 23.72 15.98 -13.19
C ASP A 58 24.04 16.46 -14.61
N LEU A 59 24.12 17.78 -14.80
CA LEU A 59 24.51 18.38 -16.08
C LEU A 59 25.95 18.02 -16.46
N MET A 60 26.87 18.08 -15.50
CA MET A 60 28.26 17.66 -15.72
C MET A 60 28.36 16.16 -16.00
N ALA A 61 27.63 15.32 -15.27
CA ALA A 61 27.59 13.88 -15.50
C ALA A 61 27.09 13.52 -16.91
N LEU A 62 26.05 14.21 -17.41
CA LEU A 62 25.58 14.05 -18.79
C LEU A 62 26.61 14.52 -19.82
N ALA A 63 27.27 15.66 -19.58
CA ALA A 63 28.32 16.17 -20.46
C ALA A 63 29.49 15.18 -20.60
N ASP A 64 29.90 14.56 -19.50
CA ASP A 64 30.95 13.55 -19.49
C ASP A 64 30.50 12.24 -20.15
N ALA A 65 29.26 11.78 -19.89
CA ALA A 65 28.69 10.59 -20.54
C ALA A 65 28.58 10.76 -22.07
N ILE A 66 28.21 11.95 -22.56
CA ILE A 66 28.17 12.26 -23.99
C ILE A 66 29.59 12.28 -24.57
N ARG A 67 30.56 12.88 -23.86
CA ARG A 67 31.97 12.89 -24.30
C ARG A 67 32.50 11.47 -24.44
N GLU A 68 32.30 10.62 -23.44
CA GLU A 68 32.68 9.21 -23.49
C GLU A 68 32.00 8.46 -24.66
N THR A 69 30.69 8.67 -24.83
CA THR A 69 29.94 8.06 -25.94
C THR A 69 30.45 8.52 -27.31
N SER A 70 30.85 9.79 -27.43
CA SER A 70 31.39 10.36 -28.67
C SER A 70 32.75 9.80 -29.05
N HIS A 71 33.54 9.33 -28.07
CA HIS A 71 34.83 8.68 -28.32
C HIS A 71 34.70 7.21 -28.75
N ARG A 72 33.50 6.61 -28.60
CA ARG A 72 33.23 5.25 -29.08
C ARG A 72 32.90 5.30 -30.58
N SER A 73 33.64 4.52 -31.39
CA SER A 73 33.32 4.37 -32.81
C SER A 73 31.96 3.73 -32.98
N ALA A 74 31.08 4.36 -33.77
CA ALA A 74 29.78 3.78 -34.11
C ALA A 74 29.97 2.47 -34.90
N PRO A 75 29.13 1.44 -34.66
CA PRO A 75 29.10 0.27 -35.52
C PRO A 75 28.65 0.66 -36.93
N ALA A 76 29.11 -0.08 -37.94
CA ALA A 76 28.69 0.14 -39.32
C ALA A 76 27.15 0.05 -39.42
N PRO A 77 26.49 0.95 -40.18
CA PRO A 77 25.04 0.93 -40.33
C PRO A 77 24.61 -0.38 -41.00
N GLU A 78 23.93 -1.25 -40.26
CA GLU A 78 23.25 -2.43 -40.80
C GLU A 78 21.90 -1.98 -41.38
N GLN A 79 21.67 -2.26 -42.67
CA GLN A 79 20.42 -1.90 -43.33
C GLN A 79 19.27 -2.68 -42.67
N ALA A 80 18.31 -1.95 -42.09
CA ALA A 80 17.13 -2.56 -41.49
C ALA A 80 16.32 -3.28 -42.59
N ALA A 81 16.32 -4.61 -42.56
CA ALA A 81 15.41 -5.41 -43.36
C ALA A 81 13.99 -5.18 -42.84
N ARG A 82 13.15 -4.55 -43.67
CA ARG A 82 11.73 -4.33 -43.35
C ARG A 82 10.98 -5.65 -43.47
N GLU A 83 10.99 -6.46 -42.41
CA GLU A 83 10.09 -7.60 -42.30
C GLU A 83 8.68 -7.10 -41.99
N VAL A 84 7.84 -7.04 -43.04
CA VAL A 84 6.42 -6.74 -42.91
C VAL A 84 5.72 -7.94 -42.27
N HIS A 85 5.65 -7.98 -40.94
CA HIS A 85 4.81 -8.96 -40.23
C HIS A 85 3.34 -8.53 -40.34
N ARG A 86 2.56 -9.23 -41.17
CA ARG A 86 1.10 -9.07 -41.18
C ARG A 86 0.51 -10.01 -40.12
N PRO A 87 -0.44 -9.57 -39.29
CA PRO A 87 -1.12 -10.42 -38.30
C PRO A 87 -1.80 -11.66 -38.89
N SER A 88 -1.97 -11.71 -40.21
CA SER A 88 -2.60 -12.84 -40.92
C SER A 88 -1.63 -13.98 -41.28
N ASP A 89 -0.32 -13.81 -41.06
CA ASP A 89 0.70 -14.77 -41.46
C ASP A 89 0.97 -15.85 -40.39
N VAL A 90 0.19 -15.88 -39.29
CA VAL A 90 0.27 -16.93 -38.26
C VAL A 90 -0.54 -18.15 -38.72
N PRO A 91 0.10 -19.28 -39.10
CA PRO A 91 -0.63 -20.48 -39.48
C PRO A 91 -1.38 -21.02 -38.25
N GLY A 92 -2.72 -21.04 -38.31
CA GLY A 92 -3.57 -21.69 -37.30
C GLY A 92 -4.46 -20.77 -36.45
N GLN A 93 -4.36 -19.44 -36.56
CA GLN A 93 -5.17 -18.52 -35.75
C GLN A 93 -6.62 -18.39 -36.25
N LEU A 94 -6.83 -18.45 -37.58
CA LEU A 94 -8.17 -18.45 -38.20
C LEU A 94 -8.96 -19.74 -37.94
N ALA A 95 -8.29 -20.88 -37.78
CA ALA A 95 -8.92 -22.15 -37.44
C ALA A 95 -9.37 -22.17 -35.97
N LYS A 96 -8.51 -21.72 -35.05
CA LYS A 96 -8.84 -21.58 -33.62
C LYS A 96 -10.02 -20.63 -33.37
N ALA A 97 -10.12 -19.52 -34.10
CA ALA A 97 -11.21 -18.56 -33.93
C ALA A 97 -12.58 -19.10 -34.39
N ARG A 98 -12.61 -19.98 -35.39
CA ARG A 98 -13.85 -20.60 -35.89
C ARG A 98 -14.33 -21.75 -35.01
N GLU A 99 -13.41 -22.43 -34.33
CA GLU A 99 -13.71 -23.55 -33.43
C GLU A 99 -14.05 -23.10 -32.00
N ALA A 100 -13.60 -21.91 -31.60
CA ALA A 100 -13.96 -21.26 -30.35
C ALA A 100 -15.36 -20.63 -30.42
N GLY A 101 -16.40 -21.46 -30.46
CA GLY A 101 -17.76 -21.01 -30.13
C GLY A 101 -17.76 -20.24 -28.81
N ARG A 102 -18.57 -19.16 -28.74
CA ARG A 102 -18.74 -18.21 -27.62
C ARG A 102 -18.18 -18.70 -26.26
N ALA A 103 -17.09 -18.08 -25.83
CA ALA A 103 -16.42 -18.38 -24.57
C ALA A 103 -17.36 -18.17 -23.37
N ARG A 104 -17.51 -19.21 -22.55
CA ARG A 104 -18.25 -19.17 -21.28
C ARG A 104 -17.24 -19.04 -20.15
N LEU A 105 -17.20 -17.88 -19.50
CA LEU A 105 -16.35 -17.65 -18.33
C LEU A 105 -16.68 -18.68 -17.24
N ARG A 106 -15.65 -19.25 -16.63
CA ARG A 106 -15.77 -20.04 -15.41
C ARG A 106 -15.07 -19.27 -14.29
N ILE A 107 -15.71 -19.21 -13.13
CA ILE A 107 -15.09 -18.70 -11.91
C ILE A 107 -14.08 -19.75 -11.46
N VAL A 108 -12.79 -19.43 -11.56
CA VAL A 108 -11.74 -20.14 -10.83
C VAL A 108 -11.92 -19.74 -9.38
N ARG A 109 -12.28 -20.69 -8.51
CA ARG A 109 -12.08 -20.47 -7.08
C ARG A 109 -10.58 -20.52 -6.87
N GLU A 110 -9.98 -19.41 -6.47
CA GLU A 110 -8.60 -19.39 -6.02
C GLU A 110 -8.49 -20.39 -4.86
N ASP A 111 -7.58 -21.36 -4.98
CA ASP A 111 -7.08 -22.08 -3.81
C ASP A 111 -6.29 -21.04 -3.02
N LEU A 112 -6.85 -20.58 -1.91
CA LEU A 112 -6.25 -19.55 -1.08
C LEU A 112 -4.86 -20.01 -0.67
N PRO A 113 -3.79 -19.25 -1.01
CA PRO A 113 -2.50 -19.45 -0.38
C PRO A 113 -2.71 -19.40 1.13
N GLN A 114 -2.16 -20.38 1.85
CA GLN A 114 -2.29 -20.49 3.29
C GLN A 114 -2.02 -19.14 3.96
N ASP A 115 -2.95 -18.73 4.80
CA ASP A 115 -2.92 -17.48 5.54
C ASP A 115 -1.67 -17.45 6.46
N PRO A 116 -0.61 -16.67 6.16
CA PRO A 116 0.52 -16.52 7.08
C PRO A 116 0.11 -15.73 8.33
N ALA A 117 -1.13 -15.23 8.35
CA ALA A 117 -1.71 -14.52 9.45
C ALA A 117 -2.41 -15.48 10.46
N ALA A 118 -2.40 -16.80 10.24
CA ALA A 118 -2.76 -17.74 11.30
C ALA A 118 -1.71 -17.78 12.44
N ASP A 119 -0.44 -17.54 12.12
CA ASP A 119 0.65 -17.59 13.11
C ASP A 119 0.64 -16.40 14.08
N TYR A 120 0.35 -15.17 13.64
CA TYR A 120 0.35 -14.01 14.54
C TYR A 120 -0.83 -13.97 15.52
N ARG A 121 -1.92 -14.71 15.25
CA ARG A 121 -3.09 -14.75 16.14
C ARG A 121 -2.88 -15.65 17.36
N SER A 122 -1.90 -16.56 17.32
CA SER A 122 -1.53 -17.39 18.48
C SER A 122 -0.70 -16.64 19.52
N GLU A 123 -0.02 -15.54 19.16
CA GLU A 123 0.89 -14.82 20.06
C GLU A 123 0.25 -13.69 20.88
N MET A 124 -1.04 -13.37 20.66
CA MET A 124 -1.79 -12.36 21.41
C MET A 124 -3.08 -12.88 22.02
N ASP A 125 -3.03 -14.05 22.67
CA ASP A 125 -4.09 -14.47 23.59
C ASP A 125 -3.77 -13.94 25.00
N PRO A 126 -4.56 -13.00 25.58
CA PRO A 126 -4.36 -12.59 26.97
C PRO A 126 -4.68 -13.77 27.90
N PRO A 127 -3.88 -14.02 28.97
CA PRO A 127 -4.12 -15.15 29.85
C PRO A 127 -5.51 -15.03 30.51
N ALA A 128 -6.21 -16.16 30.59
CA ALA A 128 -7.53 -16.28 31.19
C ALA A 128 -7.56 -15.69 32.62
N PRO A 129 -8.63 -14.99 33.02
CA PRO A 129 -8.76 -14.51 34.39
C PRO A 129 -8.88 -15.70 35.36
N PRO A 130 -8.35 -15.60 36.59
CA PRO A 130 -8.54 -16.65 37.58
C PRO A 130 -10.02 -16.80 37.90
N ALA A 131 -10.46 -18.05 38.07
CA ALA A 131 -11.80 -18.38 38.51
C ALA A 131 -12.05 -17.81 39.91
N SER A 132 -12.82 -16.72 39.99
CA SER A 132 -13.34 -16.22 41.26
C SER A 132 -14.35 -17.22 41.80
N GLY A 133 -13.95 -17.85 42.91
CA GLY A 133 -14.70 -18.86 43.63
C GLY A 133 -16.02 -18.35 44.19
N SER A 134 -16.87 -19.34 44.46
CA SER A 134 -18.20 -19.25 45.04
C SER A 134 -18.31 -18.31 46.23
N LEU A 135 -19.47 -17.63 46.22
CA LEU A 135 -20.10 -16.95 47.34
C LEU A 135 -20.21 -17.89 48.55
N GLU A 136 -19.60 -17.50 49.68
CA GLU A 136 -20.00 -17.96 51.01
C GLU A 136 -20.16 -16.76 51.96
N SER A 137 -21.19 -16.90 52.80
CA SER A 137 -21.89 -15.89 53.60
C SER A 137 -21.06 -15.14 54.64
N PRO A 138 -21.51 -13.93 55.07
CA PRO A 138 -20.81 -13.13 56.07
C PRO A 138 -21.02 -13.67 57.50
N GLY A 139 -19.92 -14.04 58.15
CA GLY A 139 -19.83 -14.28 59.59
C GLY A 139 -19.34 -13.03 60.34
N MET A 140 -20.09 -12.65 61.38
CA MET A 140 -19.82 -11.57 62.34
C MET A 140 -18.40 -11.59 62.93
N GLN A 141 -17.81 -10.41 63.13
CA GLN A 141 -16.78 -10.02 64.13
C GLN A 141 -16.55 -8.50 63.91
N SER A 142 -17.11 -7.58 64.70
CA SER A 142 -16.64 -7.15 66.03
C SER A 142 -15.16 -6.74 66.06
N ALA A 143 -14.86 -5.44 65.94
CA ALA A 143 -14.21 -4.65 66.99
C ALA A 143 -13.70 -3.28 66.49
N SER A 144 -13.88 -2.29 67.37
CA SER A 144 -13.03 -1.14 67.62
C SER A 144 -13.05 0.06 66.67
N SER A 145 -13.76 1.05 67.18
CA SER A 145 -13.58 2.49 67.04
C SER A 145 -12.15 2.98 67.23
N GLU A 146 -11.80 4.06 66.54
CA GLU A 146 -10.89 5.19 66.86
C GLU A 146 -10.39 5.74 65.52
N SER A 147 -10.18 7.03 65.22
CA SER A 147 -10.57 8.34 65.73
C SER A 147 -9.97 9.34 64.74
N ALA A 148 -10.68 10.43 64.47
CA ALA A 148 -10.23 11.75 63.98
C ALA A 148 -8.84 11.91 63.32
N GLY A 149 -8.83 12.50 62.12
CA GLY A 149 -7.63 13.02 61.49
C GLY A 149 -7.96 13.78 60.21
N SER A 150 -8.37 15.02 60.39
CA SER A 150 -8.48 16.07 59.37
C SER A 150 -7.13 16.44 58.75
N GLU A 151 -7.17 17.35 57.76
CA GLU A 151 -6.07 18.07 57.11
C GLU A 151 -5.66 17.50 55.74
N SER A 152 -5.39 18.26 54.70
CA SER A 152 -5.56 19.69 54.39
C SER A 152 -5.30 19.80 52.88
N ALA A 153 -6.00 20.72 52.22
CA ALA A 153 -5.66 21.13 50.87
C ALA A 153 -4.27 21.81 50.86
N SER A 154 -3.44 21.46 49.88
CA SER A 154 -2.36 22.32 49.41
C SER A 154 -2.25 22.22 47.89
N SER A 155 -2.78 23.27 47.27
CA SER A 155 -2.41 23.81 45.97
C SER A 155 -1.00 24.43 46.02
N GLU A 156 -0.15 24.13 45.05
CA GLU A 156 1.00 24.97 44.66
C GLU A 156 1.46 24.47 43.27
N SER A 157 1.05 25.10 42.16
CA SER A 157 1.60 26.29 41.51
C SER A 157 3.03 26.14 40.97
N GLY A 158 3.16 26.35 39.65
CA GLY A 158 4.15 27.26 39.07
C GLY A 158 5.59 26.77 38.90
N ASN A 159 5.98 26.56 37.64
CA ASN A 159 7.25 27.06 37.12
C ASN A 159 7.05 27.21 35.59
N SER A 160 6.92 28.41 34.99
CA SER A 160 7.96 29.44 34.78
C SER A 160 9.25 28.80 34.26
N GLU A 161 9.48 28.86 32.95
CA GLU A 161 10.18 29.95 32.24
C GLU A 161 11.68 29.96 32.54
N SER A 162 12.50 29.57 31.55
CA SER A 162 13.87 30.04 31.27
C SER A 162 14.45 29.20 30.11
N ASP A 163 14.70 29.75 28.93
CA ASP A 163 15.91 30.51 28.51
C ASP A 163 17.00 29.57 27.96
N GLN A 164 17.03 29.40 26.63
CA GLN A 164 18.22 29.47 25.75
C GLN A 164 17.95 28.99 24.33
#